data_AF-A0A6A7LLI1-F1
#
_entry.id   AF-A0A6A7LLI1-F1
#
_cell.length_a   1.000
_cell.length_b   1.000
_cell.length_c   1.000
_cell.angle_alpha   90.00
_cell.angle_beta   90.00
_cell.angle_gamma   90.00
#
_symmetry.space_group_name_H-M   'P 1'
#
loop_
_entity.id
_entity.type
_entity.pdbx_description
1 polymer ?
#
loop_
_entity_poly.entity_id
_entity_poly.type
_entity_poly.pdbx_seq_one_letter_code
_entity_poly.pdbx_strand_id
1 'polypeptide(L)' 'MKQARKLPRRYVLEALDQEGKRTLIPELRVTFATYQAAASYAEFYTKLYEDKYKFKLLGIKEKVSILGRLD' A
#
# COMPACT_ATOMS: atom_id res chain seq x y z
N MET A 1 -6.25 -26.97 -15.46
CA MET A 1 -5.28 -26.60 -14.40
C MET A 1 -5.45 -25.12 -14.07
N LYS A 2 -5.85 -24.76 -12.85
CA LYS A 2 -5.94 -23.35 -12.42
C LYS A 2 -4.53 -22.83 -12.22
N GLN A 3 -4.05 -21.94 -13.09
CA GLN A 3 -2.78 -21.24 -12.86
C GLN A 3 -2.88 -20.47 -11.55
N ALA A 4 -2.12 -20.89 -10.52
CA ALA A 4 -2.01 -20.16 -9.28
C ALA A 4 -1.43 -18.78 -9.60
N ARG A 5 -2.24 -17.72 -9.45
CA ARG A 5 -1.76 -16.34 -9.63
C ARG A 5 -0.63 -16.10 -8.62
N LYS A 6 0.58 -15.85 -9.11
CA LYS A 6 1.73 -15.52 -8.28
C LYS A 6 1.39 -14.34 -7.37
N LEU A 7 1.55 -14.55 -6.07
CA LEU A 7 1.31 -13.53 -5.06
C LEU A 7 2.32 -12.37 -5.21
N PRO A 8 1.92 -11.13 -4.87
CA PRO A 8 2.85 -10.02 -4.71
C PRO A 8 4.01 -10.37 -3.76
N ARG A 9 5.20 -9.84 -4.04
CA ARG A 9 6.37 -10.01 -3.17
C ARG A 9 6.34 -9.06 -1.97
N ARG A 10 5.73 -7.90 -2.16
CA ARG A 10 5.58 -6.86 -1.15
C ARG A 10 4.21 -6.23 -1.29
N TYR A 11 3.78 -5.62 -0.21
CA TYR A 11 2.53 -4.90 -0.11
C TYR A 11 2.84 -3.48 0.37
N VAL A 12 2.20 -2.50 -0.24
CA VAL A 12 2.36 -1.09 0.11
C VAL A 12 1.03 -0.52 0.57
N LEU A 13 1.08 0.24 1.66
CA LEU A 13 -0.04 1.03 2.15
C LEU A 13 0.08 2.45 1.59
N GLU A 14 -0.93 2.85 0.83
CA GLU A 14 -1.07 4.19 0.26
C GLU A 14 -2.06 4.98 1.11
N ALA A 15 -1.66 6.17 1.56
CA ALA A 15 -2.53 7.11 2.27
C ALA A 15 -3.15 8.08 1.26
N LEU A 16 -4.45 8.26 1.36
CA LEU A 16 -5.25 9.21 0.58
C LEU A 16 -5.86 10.21 1.55
N ASP A 17 -5.86 11.50 1.22
CA ASP A 17 -6.64 12.50 1.95
C ASP A 17 -8.14 12.36 1.69
N GLN A 18 -8.94 13.25 2.30
CA GLN A 18 -10.39 13.26 2.15
C GLN A 18 -10.84 13.51 0.70
N GLU A 19 -10.02 14.18 -0.10
CA GLU A 19 -10.25 14.43 -1.54
C GLU A 19 -9.80 13.24 -2.41
N GLY A 20 -9.22 12.20 -1.80
CA GLY A 20 -8.73 11.01 -2.50
C GLY A 20 -7.35 11.20 -3.14
N LYS A 21 -6.64 12.29 -2.83
CA LYS A 21 -5.29 12.55 -3.33
C LYS A 21 -4.26 11.84 -2.47
N ARG A 22 -3.26 11.28 -3.13
CA ARG A 22 -2.13 10.59 -2.48
C ARG A 22 -1.37 11.56 -1.59
N THR A 23 -1.17 11.15 -0.35
CA THR A 23 -0.39 11.90 0.63
C THR A 23 0.69 11.01 1.22
N LEU A 24 1.80 11.62 1.62
CA LEU A 24 2.93 10.93 2.20
C LEU A 24 3.00 11.31 3.68
N ILE A 25 2.90 10.32 4.56
CA ILE A 25 2.95 10.49 6.02
C ILE A 25 4.26 9.84 6.48
N PRO A 26 5.30 10.63 6.79
CA PRO A 26 6.66 10.11 7.04
C PRO A 26 6.73 9.05 8.15
N GLU A 27 5.86 9.14 9.15
CA GLU A 27 5.85 8.28 10.33
C GLU A 27 5.20 6.91 10.05
N LEU A 28 4.54 6.72 8.91
CA LEU A 28 3.88 5.47 8.58
C LEU A 28 4.83 4.46 7.96
N ARG A 29 4.85 3.25 8.53
CA ARG A 29 5.38 2.10 7.82
C ARG A 29 4.48 1.78 6.62
N VAL A 30 4.98 2.07 5.42
CA VAL A 30 4.21 1.89 4.18
C VAL A 30 4.49 0.58 3.45
N THR A 31 5.55 -0.17 3.77
CA THR A 31 5.89 -1.42 3.04
C THR A 31 5.93 -2.64 3.95
N PHE A 32 5.32 -3.73 3.47
CA PHE A 32 5.13 -4.99 4.19
C PHE A 32 5.48 -6.19 3.31
N ALA A 33 5.98 -7.26 3.94
CA ALA A 33 6.29 -8.51 3.23
C ALA A 33 5.04 -9.38 2.96
N THR A 34 4.01 -9.27 3.81
CA THR A 34 2.80 -10.09 3.73
C THR A 34 1.54 -9.23 3.64
N TYR A 35 0.51 -9.77 2.99
CA TYR A 35 -0.81 -9.14 2.92
C TYR A 35 -1.40 -8.94 4.31
N GLN A 36 -1.29 -9.95 5.18
CA GLN A 36 -1.87 -9.93 6.52
C GLN A 36 -1.29 -8.81 7.39
N ALA A 37 0.04 -8.63 7.38
CA ALA A 37 0.66 -7.53 8.10
C ALA A 37 0.17 -6.18 7.55
N ALA A 38 0.14 -6.04 6.23
CA ALA A 38 -0.29 -4.81 5.60
C ALA A 38 -1.77 -4.48 5.86
N ALA A 39 -2.65 -5.47 5.86
CA ALA A 39 -4.08 -5.32 6.17
C ALA A 39 -4.30 -4.92 7.64
N SER A 40 -3.60 -5.58 8.57
CA SER A 40 -3.67 -5.24 9.99
C SER A 40 -3.25 -3.79 10.26
N TYR A 41 -2.20 -3.31 9.60
CA TYR A 41 -1.78 -1.91 9.68
C TYR A 41 -2.75 -0.95 8.98
N ALA A 42 -3.36 -1.36 7.85
CA ALA A 42 -4.38 -0.56 7.18
C ALA A 42 -5.57 -0.29 8.11
N GLU A 43 -6.05 -1.34 8.80
CA GLU A 43 -7.14 -1.21 9.78
C GLU A 43 -6.72 -0.34 10.97
N PHE A 44 -5.51 -0.55 11.50
CA PHE A 44 -4.99 0.24 12.61
C PHE A 44 -4.93 1.73 12.26
N TYR A 45 -4.33 2.09 11.12
CA TYR A 45 -4.20 3.50 10.74
C TYR A 45 -5.55 4.11 10.32
N THR A 46 -6.44 3.33 9.71
CA THR A 46 -7.80 3.81 9.42
C THR A 46 -8.52 4.21 10.70
N LYS A 47 -8.40 3.42 11.77
CA LYS A 47 -8.98 3.79 13.08
C LYS A 47 -8.27 4.99 13.72
N LEU A 48 -6.95 5.10 13.55
CA LEU A 48 -6.17 6.19 14.14
C LEU A 48 -6.41 7.54 13.46
N TYR A 49 -6.73 7.53 12.16
CA TYR A 49 -6.85 8.74 11.33
C TYR A 49 -8.20 8.82 10.59
N GLU A 50 -9.26 8.25 11.15
CA GLU A 50 -10.56 8.04 10.50
C GLU A 50 -11.08 9.26 9.73
N ASP A 51 -10.96 10.45 10.31
CA ASP A 51 -11.46 11.70 9.72
C ASP A 51 -10.48 12.40 8.76
N LYS A 52 -9.24 11.93 8.68
CA LYS A 52 -8.15 12.62 7.95
C LYS A 52 -7.71 11.86 6.72
N TYR A 53 -7.59 10.54 6.83
CA TYR A 53 -6.99 9.74 5.76
C TYR A 53 -7.74 8.43 5.53
N LYS A 54 -7.72 8.00 4.26
CA LYS A 54 -8.14 6.66 3.83
C LYS A 54 -6.90 5.88 3.42
N PHE A 55 -6.83 4.62 3.83
CA PHE A 55 -5.69 3.78 3.52
C PHE A 55 -6.05 2.71 2.50
N LYS A 56 -5.24 2.58 1.46
CA LYS A 56 -5.41 1.59 0.40
C LYS A 56 -4.23 0.64 0.33
N LEU A 57 -4.51 -0.64 0.16
CA LEU A 57 -3.49 -1.68 0.07
C LEU A 57 -3.16 -2.03 -1.39
N LEU A 58 -1.89 -1.96 -1.75
CA LEU A 58 -1.38 -2.26 -3.09
C LEU A 58 -0.39 -3.43 -3.03
N GLY A 59 -0.56 -4.42 -3.91
CA GLY A 59 0.38 -5.54 -4.04
C GLY A 59 1.42 -5.27 -5.13
N ILE A 60 2.70 -5.18 -4.77
CA ILE A 60 3.80 -5.04 -5.73
C ILE A 60 4.26 -6.43 -6.18
N LYS A 61 3.97 -6.72 -7.45
CA LYS A 61 4.55 -7.86 -8.16
C LYS A 61 5.84 -7.40 -8.82
N GLU A 62 6.91 -8.15 -8.62
CA GLU A 62 8.18 -7.86 -9.28
C GLU A 62 8.05 -8.23 -10.77
N LYS A 63 7.56 -7.28 -11.56
CA LYS A 63 8.06 -7.09 -12.91
C LYS A 63 8.98 -5.88 -12.83
N VAL A 64 10.28 -6.13 -12.85
CA VAL A 64 11.26 -5.06 -13.06
C VAL A 64 10.93 -4.43 -14.41
N SER A 65 10.42 -3.21 -14.37
CA SER A 65 10.62 -2.22 -15.42
C SER A 65 11.00 -0.94 -14.70
N ILE A 66 12.32 -0.77 -14.58
CA ILE A 66 13.06 0.49 -14.65
C ILE A 66 12.30 1.76 -14.26
N LEU A 67 12.75 2.33 -13.14
CA LEU A 67 13.09 3.76 -12.99
C LEU A 67 12.55 4.65 -14.12
N GLY A 68 11.28 5.05 -14.02
CA GLY A 68 10.73 6.11 -14.86
C GLY A 68 11.12 7.46 -14.28
N ARG A 69 12.04 8.14 -14.98
CA ARG A 69 12.47 9.53 -14.76
C ARG A 69 11.30 10.45 -14.39
N LEU A 70 11.52 11.30 -13.38
CA LEU A 70 11.02 12.67 -13.42
C LEU A 70 12.06 13.48 -14.18
N ASP A 71 11.83 13.66 -15.48
CA ASP A 71 12.19 14.90 -16.17
C ASP A 71 10.96 15.82 -16.08
#